data_AF-A0A944PJY4-F1
#
_entry.id   AF-A0A944PJY4-F1
#
_cell.length_a   1.000
_cell.length_b   1.000
_cell.length_c   1.000
_cell.angle_alpha   90.00
_cell.angle_beta   90.00
_cell.angle_gamma   90.00
#
_symmetry.space_group_name_H-M   'P 1'
#
loop_
_entity.id
_entity.type
_entity.pdbx_description
1 polymer ?
#
loop_
_entity_poly.entity_id
_entity_poly.type
_entity_poly.pdbx_seq_one_letter_code
_entity_poly.pdbx_strand_id
1 'polypeptide(L)'
;MTSPTPDAASAPARRSKITPERERQFYDAVLELLREDGYEALTMEGIAARASCGKSTLYRQWKTKPQLVAAALRADRRGTLAAVDTGTLAGDLREAALIAACTSGRDTRLTQALGHAVLSDEELKAALREALVEPELAAFDTIVERAVARGEIAAGHPAVEFLPAQLMGVLRIRPVLEGRYADAEYLVRFVDACLLPALGVDPGPEPRSARTP
;
A
#
# COMPACT_ATOMS: atom_id res chain seq x y z
N MET A 1 -25.97 44.78 -7.68
CA MET A 1 -25.24 44.34 -8.88
C MET A 1 -23.86 43.87 -8.42
N THR A 2 -23.74 42.56 -8.26
CA THR A 2 -22.58 41.89 -7.67
C THR A 2 -21.63 41.53 -8.81
N SER A 3 -20.44 42.15 -8.82
CA SER A 3 -19.38 41.76 -9.75
C SER A 3 -18.69 40.48 -9.27
N PRO A 4 -18.30 39.57 -10.17
CA PRO A 4 -17.84 38.23 -9.83
C PRO A 4 -16.35 38.23 -9.43
N THR A 5 -16.04 37.41 -8.42
CA THR A 5 -14.67 37.04 -8.02
C THR A 5 -14.03 36.16 -9.10
N PRO A 6 -12.80 36.43 -9.56
CA PRO A 6 -12.13 35.56 -10.50
C PRO A 6 -11.67 34.26 -9.83
N ASP A 7 -12.01 33.18 -10.51
CA ASP A 7 -11.72 31.77 -10.23
C ASP A 7 -10.21 31.54 -10.01
N ALA A 8 -9.86 31.03 -8.84
CA ALA A 8 -8.48 30.70 -8.49
C ALA A 8 -8.07 29.41 -9.21
N ALA A 9 -7.47 29.59 -10.38
CA ALA A 9 -6.88 28.53 -11.17
C ALA A 9 -5.95 27.65 -10.33
N SER A 10 -6.27 26.35 -10.32
CA SER A 10 -5.47 25.26 -9.78
C SER A 10 -4.01 25.33 -10.26
N ALA A 11 -3.08 25.39 -9.30
CA ALA A 11 -1.65 25.41 -9.57
C ALA A 11 -1.19 24.07 -10.19
N PRO A 12 -0.38 24.07 -11.26
CA PRO A 12 0.05 22.84 -11.91
C PRO A 12 1.03 22.08 -11.00
N ALA A 13 0.72 20.81 -10.72
CA ALA A 13 1.62 19.88 -10.07
C ALA A 13 2.99 19.89 -10.79
N ARG A 14 4.05 20.08 -10.00
CA ARG A 14 5.43 20.27 -10.47
C ARG A 14 5.88 19.04 -11.28
N ARG A 15 5.78 19.10 -12.62
CA ARG A 15 6.26 18.03 -13.52
C ARG A 15 7.72 17.74 -13.21
N SER A 16 7.99 16.55 -12.68
CA SER A 16 9.34 16.02 -12.57
C SER A 16 10.00 16.05 -13.95
N LYS A 17 11.20 16.63 -14.05
CA LYS A 17 12.00 16.60 -15.30
C LYS A 17 12.66 15.23 -15.54
N ILE A 18 12.42 14.26 -14.67
CA ILE A 18 12.94 12.89 -14.76
C ILE A 18 11.91 12.04 -15.49
N THR A 19 12.34 11.24 -16.46
CA THR A 19 11.43 10.33 -17.16
C THR A 19 11.01 9.18 -16.24
N PRO A 20 9.82 8.59 -16.42
CA PRO A 20 9.38 7.44 -15.61
C PRO A 20 10.38 6.28 -15.61
N GLU A 21 11.08 6.06 -16.73
CA GLU A 21 12.10 5.02 -16.86
C GLU A 21 13.29 5.30 -15.95
N ARG A 22 13.73 6.56 -15.89
CA ARG A 22 14.86 6.97 -15.06
C ARG A 22 14.48 6.99 -13.58
N GLU A 23 13.25 7.34 -13.28
CA GLU A 23 12.69 7.24 -11.93
C GLU A 23 12.66 5.78 -11.44
N ARG A 24 12.19 4.84 -12.27
CA ARG A 24 12.24 3.40 -11.95
C ARG A 24 13.67 2.92 -11.67
N GLN A 25 14.66 3.33 -12.46
CA GLN A 25 16.06 2.98 -12.20
C GLN A 25 16.57 3.46 -10.82
N PHE A 26 16.09 4.62 -10.35
CA PHE A 26 16.43 5.09 -9.00
C PHE A 26 15.78 4.23 -7.93
N TYR A 27 14.51 3.86 -8.12
CA TYR A 27 13.80 2.98 -7.18
C TYR A 27 14.41 1.58 -7.15
N ASP A 28 14.77 1.01 -8.28
CA ASP A 28 15.44 -0.30 -8.36
C ASP A 28 16.77 -0.27 -7.59
N ALA A 29 17.60 0.76 -7.80
CA ALA A 29 18.86 0.93 -7.06
C ALA A 29 18.66 1.05 -5.54
N VAL A 30 17.61 1.75 -5.10
CA VAL A 30 17.25 1.86 -3.68
C VAL A 30 16.85 0.50 -3.11
N LEU A 31 15.97 -0.22 -3.82
CA LEU A 31 15.46 -1.52 -3.36
C LEU A 31 16.54 -2.60 -3.36
N GLU A 32 17.49 -2.57 -4.30
CA GLU A 32 18.66 -3.44 -4.30
C GLU A 32 19.56 -3.19 -3.10
N LEU A 33 20.02 -1.95 -2.91
CA LEU A 33 20.89 -1.58 -1.78
C LEU A 33 20.22 -1.86 -0.44
N LEU A 34 18.91 -1.62 -0.34
CA LEU A 34 18.15 -1.90 0.87
C LEU A 34 18.08 -3.40 1.18
N ARG A 35 18.05 -4.26 0.16
CA ARG A 35 18.09 -5.73 0.32
C ARG A 35 19.49 -6.25 0.62
N GLU A 36 20.52 -5.61 0.06
CA GLU A 36 21.94 -5.99 0.22
C GLU A 36 22.46 -5.61 1.61
N ASP A 37 22.30 -4.33 2.00
CA ASP A 37 23.02 -3.75 3.13
C ASP A 37 22.10 -3.25 4.25
N GLY A 38 20.78 -3.19 4.00
CA GLY A 38 19.79 -2.66 4.94
C GLY A 38 19.74 -1.12 4.99
N TYR A 39 18.81 -0.59 5.79
CA TYR A 39 18.49 0.85 5.78
C TYR A 39 19.57 1.74 6.42
N GLU A 40 20.28 1.22 7.41
CA GLU A 40 21.31 1.98 8.13
C GLU A 40 22.53 2.27 7.25
N ALA A 41 22.95 1.28 6.46
CA ALA A 41 24.05 1.42 5.50
C ALA A 41 23.66 2.22 4.25
N LEU A 42 22.36 2.36 3.98
CA LEU A 42 21.86 3.09 2.81
C LEU A 42 22.16 4.60 2.94
N THR A 43 22.83 5.16 1.95
CA THR A 43 23.17 6.58 1.85
C THR A 43 22.74 7.18 0.51
N MET A 44 22.48 8.49 0.48
CA MET A 44 22.14 9.20 -0.76
C MET A 44 23.28 9.14 -1.77
N GLU A 45 24.53 9.18 -1.31
CA GLU A 45 25.74 8.98 -2.10
C GLU A 45 25.79 7.59 -2.72
N GLY A 46 25.55 6.53 -1.92
CA GLY A 46 25.54 5.15 -2.39
C GLY A 46 24.48 4.92 -3.46
N ILE A 47 23.26 5.45 -3.24
CA ILE A 47 22.18 5.38 -4.22
C ILE A 47 22.56 6.13 -5.50
N ALA A 48 23.12 7.34 -5.38
CA ALA A 48 23.52 8.14 -6.53
C ALA A 48 24.59 7.44 -7.36
N ALA A 49 25.56 6.79 -6.71
CA ALA A 49 26.60 5.99 -7.35
C ALA A 49 26.00 4.77 -8.07
N ARG A 50 25.15 3.98 -7.38
CA ARG A 50 24.50 2.79 -7.95
C ARG A 50 23.64 3.13 -9.18
N ALA A 51 22.88 4.22 -9.11
CA ALA A 51 22.02 4.66 -10.21
C ALA A 51 22.75 5.51 -11.26
N SER A 52 24.07 5.73 -11.13
CA SER A 52 24.88 6.55 -12.04
C SER A 52 24.29 7.96 -12.24
N CYS A 53 24.03 8.68 -11.15
CA CYS A 53 23.52 10.05 -11.19
C CYS A 53 24.23 10.97 -10.19
N GLY A 54 24.06 12.28 -10.36
CA GLY A 54 24.55 13.25 -9.38
C GLY A 54 23.66 13.32 -8.13
N LYS A 55 24.28 13.45 -6.95
CA LYS A 55 23.59 13.58 -5.65
C LYS A 55 22.52 14.69 -5.63
N SER A 56 22.80 15.80 -6.32
CA SER A 56 21.88 16.94 -6.44
C SER A 56 20.56 16.60 -7.15
N THR A 57 20.55 15.59 -8.02
CA THR A 57 19.33 15.11 -8.67
C THR A 57 18.42 14.39 -7.69
N LEU A 58 18.97 13.53 -6.83
CA LEU A 58 18.18 12.83 -5.82
C LEU A 58 17.58 13.80 -4.80
N TYR A 59 18.39 14.73 -4.28
CA TYR A 59 17.89 15.72 -3.32
C TYR A 59 16.84 16.67 -3.88
N ARG A 60 16.95 17.06 -5.16
CA ARG A 60 15.95 17.93 -5.79
C ARG A 60 14.59 17.23 -5.91
N GLN A 61 14.58 15.92 -6.13
CA GLN A 61 13.37 15.15 -6.40
C GLN A 61 12.74 14.62 -5.11
N TRP A 62 13.51 14.01 -4.21
CA TRP A 62 12.99 13.37 -3.00
C TRP A 62 13.43 14.02 -1.70
N LYS A 63 14.32 15.01 -1.70
CA LYS A 63 14.80 15.78 -0.52
C LYS A 63 15.52 14.99 0.58
N THR A 64 15.06 13.80 0.97
CA THR A 64 15.63 13.01 2.07
C THR A 64 15.68 11.51 1.74
N LYS A 65 16.53 10.76 2.47
CA LYS A 65 16.63 9.30 2.35
C LYS A 65 15.29 8.62 2.69
N PRO A 66 14.61 8.94 3.83
CA PRO A 66 13.25 8.49 4.11
C PRO A 66 12.28 8.62 2.95
N GLN A 67 12.18 9.81 2.35
CA GLN A 67 11.23 10.09 1.28
C GLN A 67 11.53 9.30 0.00
N LEU A 68 12.81 9.13 -0.35
CA LEU A 68 13.22 8.31 -1.48
C LEU A 68 12.92 6.81 -1.25
N VAL A 69 13.20 6.29 -0.05
CA VAL A 69 12.89 4.90 0.30
C VAL A 69 11.39 4.63 0.28
N ALA A 70 10.60 5.53 0.84
CA ALA A 70 9.14 5.42 0.83
C ALA A 70 8.58 5.46 -0.60
N ALA A 71 9.11 6.32 -1.47
CA ALA A 71 8.73 6.39 -2.87
C ALA A 71 9.09 5.11 -3.64
N ALA A 72 10.28 4.56 -3.41
CA ALA A 72 10.74 3.32 -4.04
C ALA A 72 9.87 2.12 -3.63
N LEU A 73 9.58 2.00 -2.33
CA LEU A 73 8.66 0.99 -1.80
C LEU A 73 7.27 1.10 -2.41
N ARG A 74 6.72 2.32 -2.49
CA ARG A 74 5.40 2.56 -3.09
C ARG A 74 5.37 2.14 -4.56
N ALA A 75 6.45 2.40 -5.30
CA ALA A 75 6.56 2.05 -6.72
C ALA A 75 6.73 0.55 -6.98
N ASP A 76 7.29 -0.22 -6.03
CA ASP A 76 7.42 -1.70 -6.14
C ASP A 76 6.07 -2.41 -5.91
N ARG A 77 5.10 -1.76 -5.25
CA ARG A 77 3.78 -2.35 -4.97
C ARG A 77 3.04 -2.64 -6.27
N ARG A 78 2.45 -3.84 -6.33
CA ARG A 78 1.63 -4.31 -7.46
C ARG A 78 0.15 -4.26 -7.09
N GLY A 79 -0.65 -3.69 -8.00
CA GLY A 79 -2.09 -3.50 -7.78
C GLY A 79 -2.39 -2.25 -6.97
N THR A 80 -3.62 -1.75 -7.09
CA THR A 80 -4.08 -0.56 -6.37
C THR A 80 -5.44 -0.83 -5.76
N LEU A 81 -5.52 -0.83 -4.42
CA LEU A 81 -6.79 -0.99 -3.72
C LEU A 81 -7.79 0.09 -4.11
N ALA A 82 -7.31 1.28 -4.50
CA ALA A 82 -8.16 2.38 -4.93
C ALA A 82 -8.97 2.09 -6.20
N ALA A 83 -8.59 1.10 -7.02
CA ALA A 83 -9.34 0.72 -8.22
C ALA A 83 -10.34 -0.43 -7.99
N VAL A 84 -10.41 -0.99 -6.78
CA VAL A 84 -11.32 -2.09 -6.48
C VAL A 84 -12.76 -1.59 -6.52
N ASP A 85 -13.57 -2.09 -7.45
CA ASP A 85 -15.01 -1.92 -7.50
C ASP A 85 -15.66 -3.11 -8.22
N THR A 86 -16.03 -4.11 -7.44
CA THR A 86 -16.74 -5.29 -7.93
C THR A 86 -18.27 -5.12 -7.90
N GLY A 87 -18.75 -4.01 -7.32
CA GLY A 87 -20.17 -3.75 -7.09
C GLY A 87 -20.76 -4.39 -5.83
N THR A 88 -19.97 -5.13 -5.04
CA THR A 88 -20.40 -5.71 -3.74
C THR A 88 -19.28 -5.63 -2.71
N LEU A 89 -19.61 -5.47 -1.42
CA LEU A 89 -18.62 -5.44 -0.35
C LEU A 89 -17.84 -6.75 -0.27
N ALA A 90 -18.53 -7.89 -0.46
CA ALA A 90 -17.89 -9.20 -0.47
C ALA A 90 -16.86 -9.33 -1.60
N GLY A 91 -17.20 -8.91 -2.82
CA GLY A 91 -16.25 -8.91 -3.93
C GLY A 91 -15.10 -7.93 -3.71
N ASP A 92 -15.38 -6.74 -3.16
CA ASP A 92 -14.37 -5.70 -2.93
C ASP A 92 -13.32 -6.16 -1.90
N LEU A 93 -13.74 -6.77 -0.79
CA LEU A 93 -12.82 -7.28 0.23
C LEU A 93 -12.02 -8.49 -0.26
N ARG A 94 -12.60 -9.35 -1.09
CA ARG A 94 -11.89 -10.48 -1.72
C ARG A 94 -10.85 -10.01 -2.72
N GLU A 95 -11.19 -9.05 -3.57
CA GLU A 95 -10.24 -8.47 -4.52
C GLU A 95 -9.10 -7.75 -3.78
N ALA A 96 -9.41 -7.03 -2.70
CA ALA A 96 -8.41 -6.44 -1.83
C ALA A 96 -7.45 -7.50 -1.24
N ALA A 97 -7.98 -8.65 -0.80
CA ALA A 97 -7.18 -9.78 -0.34
C ALA A 97 -6.27 -10.36 -1.44
N LEU A 98 -6.75 -10.46 -2.68
CA LEU A 98 -5.95 -10.95 -3.82
C LEU A 98 -4.81 -9.98 -4.16
N ILE A 99 -5.08 -8.68 -4.18
CA ILE A 99 -4.06 -7.64 -4.38
C ILE A 99 -3.02 -7.70 -3.26
N ALA A 100 -3.46 -7.85 -2.01
CA ALA A 100 -2.57 -7.99 -0.86
C ALA A 100 -1.71 -9.27 -0.92
N ALA A 101 -2.24 -10.38 -1.42
CA ALA A 101 -1.49 -11.63 -1.59
C ALA A 101 -0.32 -11.47 -2.57
N CYS A 102 -0.50 -10.69 -3.63
CA CYS A 102 0.52 -10.45 -4.65
C CYS A 102 1.75 -9.71 -4.10
N THR A 103 1.57 -8.97 -3.01
CA THR A 103 2.62 -8.16 -2.37
C THR A 103 3.14 -8.78 -1.06
N SER A 104 2.43 -9.76 -0.50
CA SER A 104 2.67 -10.30 0.85
C SER A 104 4.06 -10.89 1.10
N GLY A 105 4.71 -11.54 0.12
CA GLY A 105 6.02 -12.16 0.34
C GLY A 105 7.21 -11.20 0.23
N ARG A 106 7.16 -10.26 -0.72
CA ARG A 106 8.29 -9.36 -1.04
C ARG A 106 8.27 -8.13 -0.15
N ASP A 107 7.13 -7.48 0.01
CA ASP A 107 6.98 -6.25 0.79
C ASP A 107 7.12 -6.53 2.29
N THR A 108 6.59 -7.66 2.77
CA THR A 108 6.68 -8.01 4.20
C THR A 108 8.12 -8.25 4.62
N ARG A 109 8.96 -8.90 3.81
CA ARG A 109 10.39 -9.08 4.14
C ARG A 109 11.13 -7.76 4.22
N LEU A 110 10.91 -6.86 3.24
CA LEU A 110 11.56 -5.57 3.22
C LEU A 110 11.08 -4.68 4.38
N THR A 111 9.78 -4.71 4.68
CA THR A 111 9.19 -3.98 5.81
C THR A 111 9.68 -4.55 7.16
N GLN A 112 9.84 -5.87 7.28
CA GLN A 112 10.44 -6.49 8.46
C GLN A 112 11.91 -6.10 8.64
N ALA A 113 12.69 -6.05 7.55
CA ALA A 113 14.08 -5.59 7.57
C ALA A 113 14.19 -4.11 7.97
N LEU A 114 13.17 -3.30 7.66
CA LEU A 114 13.04 -1.92 8.11
C LEU A 114 12.54 -1.79 9.56
N GLY A 115 12.08 -2.88 10.19
CA GLY A 115 11.36 -2.84 11.46
C GLY A 115 12.13 -2.12 12.59
N HIS A 116 13.44 -2.37 12.72
CA HIS A 116 14.27 -1.66 13.70
C HIS A 116 14.37 -0.16 13.38
N ALA A 117 14.66 0.19 12.12
CA ALA A 117 14.85 1.59 11.69
C ALA A 117 13.58 2.42 11.87
N VAL A 118 12.40 1.85 11.61
CA VAL A 118 11.10 2.53 11.78
C VAL A 118 10.81 2.86 13.25
N LEU A 119 11.36 2.10 14.20
CA LEU A 119 11.19 2.38 15.63
C LEU A 119 12.08 3.53 16.13
N SER A 120 13.19 3.80 15.45
CA SER A 120 14.19 4.81 15.85
C SER A 120 14.18 6.09 15.01
N ASP A 121 13.59 6.07 13.82
CA ASP A 121 13.55 7.20 12.88
C ASP A 121 12.10 7.64 12.60
N GLU A 122 11.69 8.75 13.23
CA GLU A 122 10.34 9.31 13.04
C GLU A 122 10.11 9.87 11.64
N GLU A 123 11.14 10.33 10.93
CA GLU A 123 10.99 10.82 9.55
C GLU A 123 10.73 9.65 8.60
N LEU A 124 11.45 8.53 8.76
CA LEU A 124 11.19 7.28 8.04
C LEU A 124 9.78 6.78 8.33
N LYS A 125 9.40 6.70 9.60
CA LYS A 125 8.07 6.24 10.00
C LYS A 125 6.96 7.09 9.40
N ALA A 126 7.09 8.41 9.42
CA ALA A 126 6.14 9.32 8.79
C ALA A 126 6.08 9.12 7.27
N ALA A 127 7.23 9.06 6.59
CA ALA A 127 7.30 8.88 5.14
C ALA A 127 6.69 7.54 4.69
N LEU A 128 6.94 6.45 5.42
CA LEU A 128 6.34 5.14 5.13
C LEU A 128 4.84 5.13 5.39
N ARG A 129 4.38 5.79 6.47
CA ARG A 129 2.94 5.91 6.75
C ARG A 129 2.21 6.62 5.62
N GLU A 130 2.71 7.78 5.21
CA GLU A 130 2.14 8.59 4.12
C GLU A 130 2.16 7.82 2.79
N ALA A 131 3.29 7.19 2.46
CA ALA A 131 3.46 6.55 1.16
C ALA A 131 2.73 5.21 1.04
N LEU A 132 2.62 4.43 2.13
CA LEU A 132 2.22 3.02 2.09
C LEU A 132 0.97 2.67 2.92
N VAL A 133 0.63 3.44 3.96
CA VAL A 133 -0.48 3.11 4.87
C VAL A 133 -1.70 3.97 4.57
N GLU A 134 -1.55 5.29 4.52
CA GLU A 134 -2.66 6.21 4.28
C GLU A 134 -3.45 5.95 2.98
N PRO A 135 -2.82 5.60 1.85
CA PRO A 135 -3.55 5.24 0.63
C PRO A 135 -4.43 3.99 0.79
N GLU A 136 -3.98 3.03 1.58
CA GLU A 136 -4.73 1.80 1.84
C GLU A 136 -5.93 2.09 2.74
N LEU A 137 -5.73 2.90 3.79
CA LEU A 137 -6.82 3.35 4.66
C LEU A 137 -7.89 4.09 3.85
N ALA A 138 -7.49 5.04 3.01
CA ALA A 138 -8.41 5.76 2.14
C ALA A 138 -9.16 4.84 1.15
N ALA A 139 -8.49 3.79 0.65
CA ALA A 139 -9.15 2.81 -0.22
C ALA A 139 -10.18 1.97 0.54
N PHE A 140 -9.89 1.57 1.79
CA PHE A 140 -10.87 0.91 2.66
C PHE A 140 -12.07 1.81 2.96
N ASP A 141 -11.83 3.09 3.27
CA ASP A 141 -12.90 4.08 3.48
C ASP A 141 -13.81 4.14 2.24
N THR A 142 -13.22 4.22 1.05
CA THR A 142 -13.96 4.22 -0.22
C THR A 142 -14.77 2.93 -0.46
N ILE A 143 -14.24 1.76 -0.11
CA ILE A 143 -14.98 0.48 -0.17
C ILE A 143 -16.19 0.51 0.77
N VAL A 144 -15.98 0.94 2.00
CA VAL A 144 -17.02 1.00 3.04
C VAL A 144 -18.11 2.01 2.69
N GLU A 145 -17.75 3.22 2.25
CA GLU A 145 -18.69 4.25 1.83
C GLU A 145 -19.63 3.74 0.73
N ARG A 146 -19.09 3.02 -0.26
CA ARG A 146 -19.90 2.42 -1.33
C ARG A 146 -20.80 1.30 -0.80
N ALA A 147 -20.31 0.45 0.09
CA ALA A 147 -21.13 -0.60 0.70
C ALA A 147 -22.31 -0.04 1.52
N VAL A 148 -22.09 1.05 2.26
CA VAL A 148 -23.15 1.80 2.97
C VAL A 148 -24.13 2.40 1.96
N ALA A 149 -23.66 3.02 0.89
CA ALA A 149 -24.51 3.59 -0.15
C ALA A 149 -25.38 2.54 -0.87
N ARG A 150 -24.87 1.31 -1.01
CA ARG A 150 -25.61 0.15 -1.54
C ARG A 150 -26.54 -0.51 -0.52
N GLY A 151 -26.48 -0.11 0.75
CA GLY A 151 -27.27 -0.69 1.83
C GLY A 151 -26.80 -2.08 2.28
N GLU A 152 -25.57 -2.47 1.95
CA GLU A 152 -25.00 -3.77 2.36
C GLU A 152 -24.63 -3.81 3.85
N ILE A 153 -24.26 -2.65 4.41
CA ILE A 153 -23.94 -2.47 5.83
C ILE A 153 -24.50 -1.15 6.36
N ALA A 154 -24.73 -1.08 7.67
CA ALA A 154 -25.18 0.15 8.33
C ALA A 154 -24.06 1.21 8.37
N ALA A 155 -24.44 2.48 8.22
CA ALA A 155 -23.54 3.59 8.51
C ALA A 155 -23.08 3.52 9.98
N GLY A 156 -21.77 3.62 10.23
CA GLY A 156 -21.20 3.50 11.57
C GLY A 156 -21.14 2.06 12.11
N HIS A 157 -21.18 1.05 11.24
CA HIS A 157 -21.02 -0.34 11.66
C HIS A 157 -19.71 -0.53 12.44
N PRO A 158 -19.74 -1.04 13.69
CA PRO A 158 -18.57 -1.02 14.59
C PRO A 158 -17.38 -1.83 14.09
N ALA A 159 -17.61 -2.88 13.30
CA ALA A 159 -16.52 -3.70 12.74
C ALA A 159 -15.66 -2.97 11.68
N VAL A 160 -16.16 -1.88 11.08
CA VAL A 160 -15.48 -1.15 10.01
C VAL A 160 -14.10 -0.65 10.45
N GLU A 161 -13.99 -0.12 11.67
CA GLU A 161 -12.74 0.43 12.22
C GLU A 161 -11.60 -0.60 12.20
N PHE A 162 -11.92 -1.88 12.33
CA PHE A 162 -10.93 -2.94 12.46
C PHE A 162 -10.50 -3.54 11.12
N LEU A 163 -11.23 -3.29 10.01
CA LEU A 163 -10.95 -3.94 8.73
C LEU A 163 -9.51 -3.74 8.24
N PRO A 164 -8.96 -2.51 8.21
CA PRO A 164 -7.62 -2.31 7.70
C PRO A 164 -6.58 -2.99 8.60
N ALA A 165 -6.72 -2.84 9.92
CA ALA A 165 -5.80 -3.41 10.89
C ALA A 165 -5.80 -4.96 10.86
N GLN A 166 -6.96 -5.58 10.65
CA GLN A 166 -7.07 -7.04 10.55
C GLN A 166 -6.38 -7.57 9.29
N LEU A 167 -6.68 -7.01 8.11
CA LEU A 167 -6.07 -7.49 6.85
C LEU A 167 -4.57 -7.18 6.81
N MET A 168 -4.18 -5.95 7.17
CA MET A 168 -2.77 -5.55 7.21
C MET A 168 -1.98 -6.29 8.30
N GLY A 169 -2.63 -6.58 9.43
CA GLY A 169 -2.05 -7.28 10.57
C GLY A 169 -1.77 -8.73 10.24
N VAL A 170 -2.74 -9.47 9.67
CA VAL A 170 -2.57 -10.89 9.35
C VAL A 170 -1.43 -11.13 8.36
N LEU A 171 -1.26 -10.24 7.37
CA LEU A 171 -0.15 -10.27 6.42
C LEU A 171 1.23 -10.18 7.10
N ARG A 172 1.33 -9.38 8.16
CA ARG A 172 2.59 -9.10 8.88
C ARG A 172 2.88 -10.10 9.99
N ILE A 173 1.86 -10.49 10.75
CA ILE A 173 2.04 -11.31 11.96
C ILE A 173 2.10 -12.81 11.64
N ARG A 174 1.42 -13.27 10.57
CA ARG A 174 1.40 -14.69 10.22
C ARG A 174 2.78 -15.28 9.90
N PRO A 175 3.68 -14.62 9.14
CA PRO A 175 5.03 -15.12 8.96
C PRO A 175 5.80 -15.29 10.29
N VAL A 176 5.53 -14.42 11.26
CA VAL A 176 6.16 -14.48 12.59
C VAL A 176 5.60 -15.64 13.42
N LEU A 177 4.29 -15.86 13.38
CA LEU A 177 3.63 -16.91 14.16
C LEU A 177 3.72 -18.31 13.52
N GLU A 178 3.64 -18.40 12.19
CA GLU A 178 3.49 -19.65 11.45
C GLU A 178 4.67 -19.96 10.51
N GLY A 179 5.64 -19.06 10.35
CA GLY A 179 6.78 -19.24 9.45
C GLY A 179 6.45 -19.22 7.95
N ARG A 180 5.24 -18.79 7.56
CA ARG A 180 4.77 -18.74 6.17
C ARG A 180 3.93 -17.50 5.88
N TYR A 181 4.02 -17.00 4.65
CA TYR A 181 3.24 -15.84 4.19
C TYR A 181 1.80 -16.21 3.86
N ALA A 182 0.90 -15.22 3.95
CA ALA A 182 -0.47 -15.33 3.49
C ALA A 182 -0.53 -15.33 1.97
N ASP A 183 -0.94 -16.46 1.40
CA ASP A 183 -1.26 -16.60 -0.01
C ASP A 183 -2.71 -16.13 -0.29
N ALA A 184 -3.06 -16.09 -1.57
CA ALA A 184 -4.38 -15.65 -2.03
C ALA A 184 -5.51 -16.49 -1.41
N GLU A 185 -5.36 -17.82 -1.39
CA GLU A 185 -6.37 -18.73 -0.84
C GLU A 185 -6.61 -18.46 0.64
N TYR A 186 -5.54 -18.30 1.43
CA TYR A 186 -5.64 -18.01 2.85
C TYR A 186 -6.32 -16.66 3.11
N LEU A 187 -5.97 -15.60 2.37
CA LEU A 187 -6.53 -14.27 2.59
C LEU A 187 -8.00 -14.20 2.19
N VAL A 188 -8.40 -14.83 1.08
CA VAL A 188 -9.81 -14.91 0.69
C VAL A 188 -10.61 -15.65 1.76
N ARG A 189 -10.10 -16.79 2.25
CA ARG A 189 -10.73 -17.51 3.36
C ARG A 189 -10.78 -16.70 4.66
N PHE A 190 -9.77 -15.90 4.94
CA PHE A 190 -9.75 -15.00 6.10
C PHE A 190 -10.82 -13.90 5.97
N VAL A 191 -10.98 -13.32 4.78
CA VAL A 191 -12.07 -12.37 4.49
C VAL A 191 -13.43 -13.04 4.73
N ASP A 192 -13.64 -14.21 4.15
CA ASP A 192 -14.92 -14.92 4.18
C ASP A 192 -15.28 -15.44 5.58
N ALA A 193 -14.30 -15.91 6.35
CA ALA A 193 -14.52 -16.49 7.66
C ALA A 193 -14.49 -15.48 8.81
N CYS A 194 -13.83 -14.34 8.63
CA CYS A 194 -13.61 -13.37 9.73
C CYS A 194 -14.16 -11.98 9.42
N LEU A 195 -13.86 -11.41 8.25
CA LEU A 195 -14.21 -10.01 7.98
C LEU A 195 -15.67 -9.83 7.57
N LEU A 196 -16.17 -10.63 6.62
CA LEU A 196 -17.56 -10.52 6.14
C LEU A 196 -18.58 -10.86 7.23
N PRO A 197 -18.41 -11.95 8.02
CA PRO A 197 -19.32 -12.25 9.12
C PRO A 197 -19.31 -11.16 10.20
N ALA A 198 -18.16 -10.54 10.48
CA ALA A 198 -18.07 -9.44 11.44
C ALA A 198 -18.86 -8.19 10.97
N LEU A 199 -19.08 -8.05 9.66
CA LEU A 199 -19.89 -6.99 9.04
C LEU A 199 -21.37 -7.39 8.88
N GLY A 200 -21.76 -8.60 9.30
CA GLY A 200 -23.10 -9.13 9.08
C GLY A 200 -23.41 -9.46 7.60
N VAL A 201 -22.38 -9.56 6.76
CA VAL A 201 -22.51 -9.87 5.33
C VAL A 201 -22.29 -11.38 5.13
N ASP A 202 -23.26 -12.03 4.49
CA ASP A 202 -23.10 -13.42 4.05
C ASP A 202 -22.07 -13.45 2.90
N PRO A 203 -20.97 -14.20 3.01
CA PRO A 203 -20.00 -14.33 1.93
C PRO A 203 -20.60 -14.88 0.62
N GLY A 204 -21.76 -15.54 0.69
CA GLY A 204 -22.33 -16.26 -0.44
C GLY A 204 -21.48 -17.49 -0.81
N PRO A 205 -21.89 -18.30 -1.79
CA PRO A 205 -21.09 -19.44 -2.23
C PRO A 205 -19.76 -18.95 -2.83
N GLU A 206 -18.64 -19.59 -2.46
CA GLU A 206 -17.36 -19.38 -3.13
C GLU A 206 -17.56 -19.46 -4.65
N PRO A 207 -17.05 -18.50 -5.44
CA PRO A 207 -17.03 -18.67 -6.88
C PRO A 207 -16.25 -19.94 -7.18
N ARG A 208 -16.95 -20.97 -7.67
CA ARG A 208 -16.35 -22.28 -7.99
C ARG A 208 -15.13 -22.03 -8.85
N SER A 209 -13.94 -22.19 -8.25
CA SER A 209 -12.70 -22.31 -9.00
C SER A 209 -12.94 -23.39 -10.04
N ALA A 210 -12.88 -23.00 -11.31
CA ALA A 210 -12.89 -23.94 -12.41
C ALA A 210 -11.67 -24.83 -12.22
N ARG A 211 -11.87 -25.98 -11.56
CA ARG A 211 -10.93 -27.09 -11.62
C ARG A 211 -10.87 -27.49 -13.08
N THR A 212 -9.84 -27.00 -13.78
CA THR A 212 -9.46 -27.53 -15.08
C THR A 212 -9.13 -29.02 -14.91
N PRO A 213 -9.67 -29.89 -15.78
CA PRO A 213 -9.57 -31.35 -15.65
C PRO A 213 -8.14 -31.88 -15.74
#